data_AF-W8YRG5-F1
#
_entry.id   AF-W8YRG5-F1
#
_cell.length_a   1.000
_cell.length_b   1.000
_cell.length_c   1.000
_cell.angle_alpha   90.00
_cell.angle_beta   90.00
_cell.angle_gamma   90.00
#
_symmetry.space_group_name_H-M   'P 1'
#
loop_
_entity.id
_entity.type
_entity.pdbx_description
1 polymer ?
#
loop_
_entity_poly.entity_id
_entity_poly.type
_entity_poly.pdbx_seq_one_letter_code
_entity_poly.pdbx_strand_id
1 'polypeptide(L)'
;MNKKLRLLLAASALLLVGGAAPLFNGLLREREPAEIRLEAEDGELAGPSIGTDAAGYSGTGYVAGFVAEGDAVVFKLEAPKSGLYEIRLGYRSESGDKRTNLGLNGEPLGELVLKQSGEFTETSAGKAFLRQGENRIVLSRGWGYYDIDYLTYKETKPVEAPELDGSMVNKNATPEAKRLMRYLADSFGKATLSGQQEYKNLGWIYELTGKEPAVMGFDLIEYSPSRVQRGAQSQEIEHMLDWHAKGGIATLCWHWNAPKDLIDEPGKEWWSGFYTRATAFDVEKAMDDPQSEEHKLLLSDIEAVAVQLQRLYDAKVPVLWRPLHEAEGGWFWWGAKGAEPAKKLYRLLYDKLAIEHGFDNLIWVWNSEDPQWYPGDDVVDIVSVDHYPEPGDHGAVNARFERLVRLSGGHKLVALAENGAIPDPDQMKMYGALWSWFCTWTGEFLRDGRHNSPEFLRKVYADERVVTLDELPWNKNG
;
A
#
# COMPACT_ATOMS: atom_id res chain seq x y z
N MET A 1 19.32 -40.66 -68.58
CA MET A 1 18.38 -40.68 -69.72
C MET A 1 17.62 -39.36 -69.69
N ASN A 2 17.88 -38.47 -70.67
CA ASN A 2 17.06 -37.32 -71.16
C ASN A 2 16.15 -36.53 -70.19
N LYS A 3 15.99 -35.21 -70.23
CA LYS A 3 16.49 -34.03 -70.98
C LYS A 3 15.43 -32.93 -70.69
N LYS A 4 15.84 -31.65 -70.72
CA LYS A 4 15.04 -30.39 -70.86
C LYS A 4 14.80 -29.65 -69.54
N LEU A 5 15.47 -28.54 -69.21
CA LEU A 5 15.88 -27.30 -69.93
C LEU A 5 14.82 -26.19 -69.88
N ARG A 6 15.16 -25.13 -69.14
CA ARG A 6 15.03 -23.67 -69.41
C ARG A 6 15.53 -22.99 -68.13
N LEU A 7 16.73 -22.44 -67.98
CA LEU A 7 17.59 -21.55 -68.79
C LEU A 7 16.94 -20.20 -69.13
N LEU A 8 17.41 -19.15 -68.44
CA LEU A 8 17.73 -17.77 -68.87
C LEU A 8 17.79 -16.91 -67.58
N LEU A 9 18.77 -16.06 -67.30
CA LEU A 9 20.04 -15.69 -67.94
C LEU A 9 20.81 -14.81 -66.91
N ALA A 10 22.13 -15.02 -66.84
CA ALA A 10 23.27 -14.09 -66.66
C ALA A 10 23.06 -12.69 -66.01
N ALA A 11 24.01 -12.10 -65.27
CA ALA A 11 25.45 -12.28 -65.33
C ALA A 11 26.19 -11.64 -64.13
N SER A 12 27.38 -12.19 -63.86
CA SER A 12 28.63 -11.52 -63.51
C SER A 12 28.83 -10.84 -62.14
N ALA A 13 29.73 -11.47 -61.38
CA ALA A 13 30.57 -10.89 -60.35
C ALA A 13 31.49 -9.79 -60.91
N LEU A 14 31.79 -8.77 -60.08
CA LEU A 14 33.13 -8.23 -59.90
C LEU A 14 33.20 -7.40 -58.61
N LEU A 15 34.16 -7.73 -57.74
CA LEU A 15 34.62 -6.86 -56.65
C LEU A 15 35.20 -5.56 -57.21
N LEU A 16 34.96 -4.43 -56.56
CA LEU A 16 36.00 -3.42 -56.22
C LEU A 16 35.44 -2.30 -55.32
N VAL A 17 35.96 -2.29 -54.09
CA VAL A 17 36.53 -1.15 -53.33
C VAL A 17 35.86 0.23 -53.45
N GLY A 18 35.50 0.76 -52.28
CA GLY A 18 35.80 2.15 -51.92
C GLY A 18 34.68 3.15 -52.16
N GLY A 19 33.93 3.47 -51.11
CA GLY A 19 33.02 4.59 -51.07
C GLY A 19 32.36 4.71 -49.70
N ALA A 20 33.00 5.46 -48.80
CA ALA A 20 32.44 5.78 -47.50
C ALA A 20 31.12 6.56 -47.66
N ALA A 21 30.02 5.98 -47.23
CA ALA A 21 28.82 6.72 -46.84
C ALA A 21 28.82 6.77 -45.32
N PRO A 22 28.73 7.95 -44.68
CA PRO A 22 28.56 8.00 -43.24
C PRO A 22 27.17 7.46 -42.93
N LEU A 23 27.12 6.26 -42.33
CA LEU A 23 25.95 5.79 -41.60
C LEU A 23 25.74 6.77 -40.45
N PHE A 24 24.79 7.70 -40.63
CA PHE A 24 24.21 8.47 -39.54
C PHE A 24 23.45 7.50 -38.63
N ASN A 25 24.17 6.83 -37.74
CA ASN A 25 23.60 6.21 -36.56
C ASN A 25 23.35 7.33 -35.54
N GLY A 26 22.35 8.17 -35.85
CA GLY A 26 21.76 9.05 -34.86
C GLY A 26 21.04 8.18 -33.85
N LEU A 27 21.73 7.83 -32.75
CA LEU A 27 21.05 7.48 -31.51
C LEU A 27 20.11 8.65 -31.19
N LEU A 28 18.82 8.48 -31.48
CA LEU A 28 17.78 9.27 -30.86
C LEU A 28 17.88 9.00 -29.36
N ARG A 29 18.70 9.78 -28.65
CA ARG A 29 18.52 9.94 -27.21
C ARG A 29 17.12 10.52 -27.06
N GLU A 30 16.20 9.75 -26.48
CA GLU A 30 14.97 10.33 -25.94
C GLU A 30 15.41 11.50 -25.06
N ARG A 31 15.01 12.71 -25.47
CA ARG A 31 15.31 13.92 -24.72
C ARG A 31 14.53 13.78 -23.42
N GLU A 32 15.20 13.82 -22.27
CA GLU A 32 14.50 13.79 -21.00
C GLU A 32 13.41 14.88 -20.98
N PRO A 33 12.22 14.58 -20.42
CA PRO A 33 11.18 15.58 -20.30
C PRO A 33 11.72 16.80 -19.56
N ALA A 34 11.48 17.99 -20.10
CA ALA A 34 11.87 19.21 -19.41
C ALA A 34 11.03 19.36 -18.14
N GLU A 35 11.69 19.61 -17.01
CA GLU A 35 11.02 20.06 -15.80
C GLU A 35 10.59 21.51 -15.98
N ILE A 36 9.34 21.81 -15.64
CA ILE A 36 8.77 23.16 -15.71
C ILE A 36 8.57 23.65 -14.28
N ARG A 37 8.99 24.89 -14.01
CA ARG A 37 8.77 25.59 -12.74
C ARG A 37 7.75 26.69 -12.92
N LEU A 38 6.85 26.80 -11.95
CA LEU A 38 5.87 27.88 -11.81
C LEU A 38 6.11 28.54 -10.46
N GLU A 39 6.46 29.82 -10.46
CA GLU A 39 6.64 30.59 -9.23
C GLU A 39 5.27 30.83 -8.58
N ALA A 40 5.19 30.73 -7.25
CA ALA A 40 3.93 30.80 -6.52
C ALA A 40 3.32 32.20 -6.55
N GLU A 41 4.16 33.24 -6.57
CA GLU A 41 3.74 34.64 -6.65
C GLU A 41 3.07 35.01 -7.98
N ASP A 42 3.26 34.20 -9.03
CA ASP A 42 2.56 34.33 -10.32
C ASP A 42 1.22 33.56 -10.33
N GLY A 43 0.92 32.81 -9.27
CA GLY A 43 -0.30 32.03 -9.12
C GLY A 43 -1.54 32.85 -8.80
N GLU A 44 -2.74 32.25 -8.94
CA GLU A 44 -3.97 32.89 -8.48
C GLU A 44 -4.07 32.75 -6.96
N LEU A 45 -4.02 33.88 -6.24
CA LEU A 45 -4.10 33.91 -4.78
C LEU A 45 -5.53 34.16 -4.30
N ALA A 46 -5.97 33.37 -3.33
CA ALA A 46 -7.21 33.59 -2.60
C ALA A 46 -6.89 33.71 -1.12
N GLY A 47 -6.59 34.92 -0.63
CA GLY A 47 -6.29 35.20 0.78
C GLY A 47 -4.81 35.49 1.07
N PRO A 48 -3.88 34.53 0.85
CA PRO A 48 -2.44 34.72 1.01
C PRO A 48 -1.87 35.90 0.23
N SER A 49 -0.68 36.35 0.63
CA SER A 49 0.03 37.49 0.03
C SER A 49 1.47 37.14 -0.33
N ILE A 50 2.05 37.93 -1.23
CA ILE A 50 3.45 37.77 -1.64
C ILE A 50 4.38 38.35 -0.56
N GLY A 51 5.31 37.54 -0.08
CA GLY A 51 6.42 37.92 0.81
C GLY A 51 7.75 37.99 0.06
N THR A 52 8.70 38.76 0.60
CA THR A 52 10.04 38.94 0.01
C THR A 52 11.13 39.09 1.08
N ASP A 53 10.80 38.93 2.35
CA ASP A 53 11.65 39.19 3.51
C ASP A 53 12.50 37.98 3.91
N ALA A 54 12.04 36.76 3.63
CA ALA A 54 12.85 35.56 3.76
C ALA A 54 13.96 35.49 2.70
N ALA A 55 15.09 34.87 3.03
CA ALA A 55 16.12 34.57 2.04
C ALA A 55 15.88 33.19 1.40
N GLY A 56 16.32 33.01 0.15
CA GLY A 56 16.41 31.70 -0.50
C GLY A 56 15.23 31.29 -1.38
N TYR A 57 14.23 32.15 -1.57
CA TYR A 57 13.14 31.94 -2.53
C TYR A 57 13.62 32.09 -3.99
N SER A 58 12.89 31.50 -4.95
CA SER A 58 13.09 31.73 -6.39
C SER A 58 12.17 32.82 -6.95
N GLY A 59 12.35 33.19 -8.21
CA GLY A 59 11.55 34.26 -8.81
C GLY A 59 11.74 35.63 -8.12
N THR A 60 10.63 36.25 -7.78
CA THR A 60 10.54 37.61 -7.23
C THR A 60 9.97 37.65 -5.81
N GLY A 61 9.48 36.53 -5.28
CA GLY A 61 8.96 36.41 -3.93
C GLY A 61 8.54 34.99 -3.60
N TYR A 62 7.61 34.87 -2.67
CA TYR A 62 6.94 33.62 -2.32
C TYR A 62 5.55 33.93 -1.76
N VAL A 63 4.66 32.94 -1.71
CA VAL A 63 3.31 33.11 -1.15
C VAL A 63 3.31 32.69 0.32
N ALA A 64 2.84 33.59 1.18
CA ALA A 64 2.74 33.38 2.62
C ALA A 64 1.38 33.86 3.17
N GLY A 65 1.11 33.55 4.43
CA GLY A 65 -0.10 34.02 5.11
C GLY A 65 -1.31 33.11 4.97
N PHE A 66 -1.11 31.81 4.78
CA PHE A 66 -2.16 30.79 4.84
C PHE A 66 -2.70 30.65 6.29
N VAL A 67 -3.76 31.38 6.64
CA VAL A 67 -4.32 31.48 7.99
C VAL A 67 -5.84 31.26 8.03
N ALA A 68 -6.59 31.86 7.12
CA ALA A 68 -8.05 31.80 7.09
C ALA A 68 -8.56 30.54 6.36
N GLU A 69 -9.76 30.10 6.72
CA GLU A 69 -10.46 29.09 5.93
C GLU A 69 -10.74 29.63 4.51
N GLY A 70 -10.46 28.81 3.50
CA GLY A 70 -10.53 29.22 2.09
C GLY A 70 -9.21 29.76 1.52
N ASP A 71 -8.18 29.98 2.34
CA ASP A 71 -6.88 30.44 1.86
C ASP A 71 -6.26 29.43 0.90
N ALA A 72 -5.86 29.88 -0.29
CA ALA A 72 -5.28 29.01 -1.32
C ALA A 72 -4.36 29.76 -2.31
N VAL A 73 -3.48 29.00 -2.96
CA VAL A 73 -2.79 29.38 -4.20
C VAL A 73 -3.13 28.38 -5.29
N VAL A 74 -3.41 28.88 -6.50
CA VAL A 74 -3.71 28.05 -7.68
C VAL A 74 -2.61 28.20 -8.72
N PHE A 75 -2.00 27.07 -9.07
CA PHE A 75 -1.06 26.95 -10.18
C PHE A 75 -1.80 26.50 -11.45
N LYS A 76 -1.52 27.18 -12.57
CA LYS A 76 -1.95 26.77 -13.91
C LYS A 76 -0.83 26.02 -14.60
N LEU A 77 -1.03 24.73 -14.83
CA LEU A 77 -0.08 23.85 -15.49
C LEU A 77 -0.53 23.65 -16.94
N GLU A 78 0.41 23.66 -17.88
CA GLU A 78 0.14 23.37 -19.29
C GLU A 78 0.81 22.05 -19.66
N ALA A 79 0.01 20.99 -19.82
CA ALA A 79 0.53 19.67 -20.15
C ALA A 79 0.54 19.48 -21.68
N PRO A 80 1.70 19.26 -22.33
CA PRO A 80 1.77 19.09 -23.78
C PRO A 80 1.00 17.87 -24.31
N LYS A 81 0.80 16.86 -23.45
CA LYS A 81 -0.04 15.68 -23.70
C LYS A 81 -0.59 15.14 -22.38
N SER A 82 -1.70 14.41 -22.47
CA SER A 82 -2.24 13.70 -21.31
C SER A 82 -1.26 12.63 -20.83
N GLY A 83 -1.01 12.55 -19.53
CA GLY A 83 -0.06 11.62 -18.95
C GLY A 83 0.19 11.87 -17.46
N LEU A 84 1.05 11.06 -16.85
CA LEU A 84 1.51 11.28 -15.49
C LEU A 84 2.61 12.33 -15.46
N TYR A 85 2.55 13.20 -14.46
CA TYR A 85 3.58 14.17 -14.16
C TYR A 85 3.96 14.03 -12.70
N GLU A 86 5.26 13.99 -12.41
CA GLU A 86 5.79 14.17 -11.06
C GLU A 86 5.65 15.64 -10.72
N ILE A 87 5.13 15.93 -9.53
CA ILE A 87 4.93 17.29 -9.01
C ILE A 87 5.79 17.44 -7.77
N ARG A 88 6.49 18.57 -7.67
CA ARG A 88 7.22 18.95 -6.46
C ARG A 88 6.88 20.36 -6.03
N LEU A 89 7.05 20.60 -4.75
CA LEU A 89 6.69 21.85 -4.11
C LEU A 89 7.91 22.43 -3.40
N GLY A 90 8.33 23.62 -3.84
CA GLY A 90 9.22 24.48 -3.09
C GLY A 90 8.45 25.15 -1.95
N TYR A 91 8.91 24.96 -0.72
CA TYR A 91 8.21 25.46 0.46
C TYR A 91 9.18 25.80 1.58
N ARG A 92 8.67 26.51 2.59
CA ARG A 92 9.34 26.72 3.87
C ARG A 92 8.34 26.58 5.01
N SER A 93 8.74 25.90 6.08
CA SER A 93 7.89 25.67 7.26
C SER A 93 8.73 25.86 8.52
N GLU A 94 8.86 27.11 8.97
CA GLU A 94 9.78 27.46 10.06
C GLU A 94 9.38 26.82 11.39
N SER A 95 8.08 26.82 11.70
CA SER A 95 7.55 26.49 13.03
C SER A 95 7.02 25.06 13.15
N GLY A 96 7.85 24.05 12.89
CA GLY A 96 7.49 22.64 12.94
C GLY A 96 6.78 22.13 11.68
N ASP A 97 6.51 20.83 11.63
CA ASP A 97 5.80 20.21 10.51
C ASP A 97 4.43 20.86 10.28
N LYS A 98 4.03 21.00 9.02
CA LYS A 98 2.71 21.46 8.58
C LYS A 98 2.12 20.53 7.54
N ARG A 99 0.87 20.79 7.17
CA ARG A 99 0.15 20.05 6.14
C ARG A 99 -0.65 21.00 5.26
N THR A 100 -0.70 20.72 3.97
CA THR A 100 -1.48 21.46 2.97
C THR A 100 -2.32 20.48 2.15
N ASN A 101 -3.50 20.91 1.71
CA ASN A 101 -4.39 20.07 0.89
C ASN A 101 -4.17 20.37 -0.58
N LEU A 102 -3.92 19.33 -1.36
CA LEU A 102 -3.79 19.37 -2.82
C LEU A 102 -5.13 19.06 -3.48
N GLY A 103 -5.48 19.85 -4.49
CA GLY A 103 -6.56 19.55 -5.42
C GLY A 103 -6.08 19.64 -6.87
N LEU A 104 -6.63 18.81 -7.74
CA LEU A 104 -6.36 18.82 -9.18
C LEU A 104 -7.67 18.92 -9.95
N ASN A 105 -7.82 19.96 -10.78
CA ASN A 105 -8.96 20.16 -11.67
C ASN A 105 -10.34 20.09 -10.96
N GLY A 106 -10.40 20.53 -9.70
CA GLY A 106 -11.61 20.52 -8.87
C GLY A 106 -11.78 19.28 -7.99
N GLU A 107 -10.98 18.24 -8.22
CA GLU A 107 -11.01 17.02 -7.41
C GLU A 107 -9.92 17.06 -6.31
N PRO A 108 -10.20 16.57 -5.09
CA PRO A 108 -9.17 16.37 -4.08
C PRO A 108 -8.08 15.41 -4.58
N LEU A 109 -6.81 15.72 -4.32
CA LEU A 109 -5.66 14.85 -4.60
C LEU A 109 -5.02 14.29 -3.32
N GLY A 110 -5.27 14.93 -2.18
CA GLY A 110 -4.84 14.46 -0.86
C GLY A 110 -4.14 15.54 -0.04
N GLU A 111 -3.55 15.14 1.08
CA GLU A 111 -2.80 16.03 1.98
C GLU A 111 -1.29 15.81 1.81
N LEU A 112 -0.52 16.90 1.78
CA LEU A 112 0.93 16.91 1.70
C LEU A 112 1.53 17.39 3.02
N VAL A 113 2.44 16.59 3.59
CA VAL A 113 3.21 16.97 4.78
C VAL A 113 4.41 17.82 4.38
N LEU A 114 4.52 18.98 5.00
CA LEU A 114 5.63 19.93 4.89
C LEU A 114 6.49 19.79 6.14
N LYS A 115 7.63 19.11 6.02
CA LYS A 115 8.57 18.94 7.14
C LYS A 115 9.18 20.26 7.56
N GLN A 116 9.42 20.43 8.86
CA GLN A 116 10.05 21.64 9.40
C GLN A 116 11.35 21.95 8.65
N SER A 117 11.47 23.21 8.20
CA SER A 117 12.67 23.75 7.59
C SER A 117 12.72 25.25 7.78
N GLY A 118 13.85 25.76 8.28
CA GLY A 118 14.12 27.19 8.39
C GLY A 118 14.51 27.85 7.06
N GLU A 119 14.84 27.04 6.05
CA GLU A 119 15.19 27.47 4.70
C GLU A 119 14.16 26.95 3.69
N PHE A 120 14.05 27.59 2.53
CA PHE A 120 13.28 27.04 1.42
C PHE A 120 13.89 25.70 0.98
N THR A 121 13.03 24.69 0.88
CA THR A 121 13.39 23.34 0.47
C THR A 121 12.32 22.77 -0.45
N GLU A 122 12.55 21.60 -1.01
CA GLU A 122 11.62 20.93 -1.92
C GLU A 122 11.09 19.64 -1.30
N THR A 123 9.80 19.36 -1.51
CA THR A 123 9.20 18.05 -1.25
C THR A 123 8.45 17.53 -2.46
N SER A 124 8.38 16.21 -2.61
CA SER A 124 7.55 15.57 -3.64
C SER A 124 6.07 15.69 -3.25
N ALA A 125 5.26 16.30 -4.11
CA ALA A 125 3.81 16.28 -4.03
C ALA A 125 3.19 15.02 -4.68
N GLY A 126 4.04 14.10 -5.16
CA GLY A 126 3.64 12.85 -5.77
C GLY A 126 3.49 12.96 -7.28
N LYS A 127 2.75 12.01 -7.86
CA LYS A 127 2.43 12.00 -9.28
C LYS A 127 0.96 12.31 -9.46
N ALA A 128 0.63 13.08 -10.49
CA ALA A 128 -0.76 13.32 -10.88
C ALA A 128 -0.94 13.14 -12.39
N PHE A 129 -2.11 12.66 -12.78
CA PHE A 129 -2.48 12.57 -14.19
C PHE A 129 -3.00 13.91 -14.70
N LEU A 130 -2.22 14.57 -15.54
CA LEU A 130 -2.62 15.81 -16.20
C LEU A 130 -3.27 15.51 -17.55
N ARG A 131 -4.34 16.22 -17.89
CA ARG A 131 -4.96 16.19 -19.22
C ARG A 131 -4.16 17.08 -20.16
N GLN A 132 -4.10 16.77 -21.45
CA GLN A 132 -3.51 17.69 -22.43
C GLN A 132 -4.17 19.09 -22.32
N GLY A 133 -3.34 20.13 -22.30
CA GLY A 133 -3.78 21.52 -22.13
C GLY A 133 -3.69 21.99 -20.66
N GLU A 134 -4.55 22.94 -20.32
CA GLU A 134 -4.57 23.56 -18.99
C GLU A 134 -5.05 22.56 -17.92
N ASN A 135 -4.32 22.51 -16.82
CA ASN A 135 -4.69 21.86 -15.57
C ASN A 135 -4.50 22.84 -14.42
N ARG A 136 -5.31 22.68 -13.36
CA ARG A 136 -5.27 23.56 -12.19
C ARG A 136 -4.91 22.75 -10.96
N ILE A 137 -3.75 23.04 -10.36
CA ILE A 137 -3.39 22.53 -9.04
C ILE A 137 -3.71 23.60 -8.00
N VAL A 138 -4.46 23.22 -6.97
CA VAL A 138 -4.82 24.07 -5.83
C VAL A 138 -4.06 23.58 -4.62
N LEU A 139 -3.36 24.48 -3.93
CA LEU A 139 -2.83 24.27 -2.60
C LEU A 139 -3.66 25.10 -1.62
N SER A 140 -4.50 24.42 -0.85
CA SER A 140 -5.33 25.04 0.19
C SER A 140 -4.59 25.01 1.54
N ARG A 141 -4.97 25.93 2.44
CA ARG A 141 -4.33 26.15 3.74
C ARG A 141 -3.94 24.88 4.51
N GLY A 142 -4.78 23.85 4.56
CA GLY A 142 -4.57 22.72 5.47
C GLY A 142 -4.36 23.21 6.91
N TRP A 143 -3.19 22.96 7.50
CA TRP A 143 -2.81 23.46 8.82
C TRP A 143 -2.39 24.94 8.82
N GLY A 144 -1.97 25.48 7.67
CA GLY A 144 -1.51 26.86 7.49
C GLY A 144 -0.10 27.14 8.03
N TYR A 145 0.27 28.42 8.11
CA TYR A 145 1.55 28.88 8.70
C TYR A 145 2.80 28.27 8.05
N TYR A 146 2.81 28.24 6.72
CA TYR A 146 3.95 27.87 5.87
C TYR A 146 4.02 28.84 4.69
N ASP A 147 5.13 28.81 3.97
CA ASP A 147 5.38 29.59 2.77
C ASP A 147 5.54 28.67 1.57
N ILE A 148 5.03 29.07 0.41
CA ILE A 148 5.13 28.35 -0.86
C ILE A 148 5.93 29.20 -1.85
N ASP A 149 7.02 28.64 -2.37
CA ASP A 149 7.95 29.30 -3.28
C ASP A 149 7.58 29.03 -4.74
N TYR A 150 7.54 27.75 -5.12
CA TYR A 150 7.21 27.34 -6.48
C TYR A 150 6.61 25.95 -6.52
N LEU A 151 6.03 25.61 -7.67
CA LEU A 151 5.68 24.24 -8.04
C LEU A 151 6.49 23.83 -9.27
N THR A 152 7.09 22.65 -9.24
CA THR A 152 7.65 22.03 -10.45
C THR A 152 6.79 20.86 -10.91
N TYR A 153 6.78 20.64 -12.22
CA TYR A 153 6.19 19.44 -12.80
C TYR A 153 7.01 18.94 -13.99
N LYS A 154 7.14 17.61 -14.08
CA LYS A 154 7.87 16.93 -15.14
C LYS A 154 7.10 15.68 -15.55
N GLU A 155 6.97 15.43 -16.85
CA GLU A 155 6.37 14.19 -17.33
C GLU A 155 7.12 12.99 -16.75
N THR A 156 6.38 12.00 -16.26
CA THR A 156 6.94 10.81 -15.62
C THR A 156 6.17 9.56 -16.04
N LYS A 157 6.73 8.41 -15.67
CA LYS A 157 6.08 7.12 -15.85
C LYS A 157 5.55 6.60 -14.52
N PRO A 158 4.55 5.70 -14.54
CA PRO A 158 4.21 4.93 -13.36
C PRO A 158 5.44 4.22 -12.80
N VAL A 159 5.51 3.96 -11.49
CA VAL A 159 6.47 2.98 -11.00
C VAL A 159 6.03 1.62 -11.55
N GLU A 160 6.88 1.01 -12.38
CA GLU A 160 6.62 -0.34 -12.84
C GLU A 160 6.76 -1.29 -11.66
N ALA A 161 5.77 -2.17 -11.48
CA ALA A 161 5.87 -3.22 -10.48
C ALA A 161 7.11 -4.08 -10.80
N PRO A 162 8.03 -4.30 -9.85
CA PRO A 162 9.19 -5.13 -10.08
C PRO A 162 8.80 -6.55 -10.46
N GLU A 163 9.63 -7.19 -11.30
CA GLU A 163 9.53 -8.63 -11.51
C GLU A 163 10.00 -9.35 -10.25
N LEU A 164 9.10 -10.10 -9.62
CA LEU A 164 9.36 -10.83 -8.38
C LEU A 164 9.52 -12.32 -8.67
N ASP A 165 10.49 -12.97 -8.02
CA ASP A 165 10.73 -14.41 -8.19
C ASP A 165 9.76 -15.28 -7.37
N GLY A 166 9.01 -14.69 -6.44
CA GLY A 166 8.10 -15.38 -5.53
C GLY A 166 8.82 -16.14 -4.42
N SER A 167 10.06 -15.75 -4.10
CA SER A 167 10.80 -16.32 -2.98
C SER A 167 10.19 -15.94 -1.64
N MET A 168 10.28 -16.87 -0.69
CA MET A 168 9.87 -16.67 0.70
C MET A 168 11.10 -16.57 1.62
N VAL A 169 10.95 -15.85 2.73
CA VAL A 169 11.97 -15.75 3.78
C VAL A 169 12.20 -17.11 4.42
N ASN A 170 11.13 -17.85 4.70
CA ASN A 170 11.22 -19.22 5.18
C ASN A 170 11.55 -20.19 4.04
N LYS A 171 12.76 -20.77 4.05
CA LYS A 171 13.23 -21.71 3.02
C LYS A 171 12.53 -23.07 3.08
N ASN A 172 12.01 -23.44 4.24
CA ASN A 172 11.26 -24.67 4.44
C ASN A 172 9.78 -24.54 4.09
N ALA A 173 9.33 -23.37 3.61
CA ALA A 173 7.93 -23.10 3.30
C ALA A 173 7.24 -24.25 2.55
N THR A 174 6.00 -24.54 2.95
CA THR A 174 5.18 -25.61 2.39
C THR A 174 4.97 -25.43 0.88
N PRO A 175 4.71 -26.52 0.13
CA PRO A 175 4.38 -26.42 -1.29
C PRO A 175 3.19 -25.49 -1.57
N GLU A 176 2.19 -25.46 -0.68
CA GLU A 176 1.00 -24.61 -0.77
C GLU A 176 1.36 -23.13 -0.66
N ALA A 177 2.14 -22.76 0.35
CA ALA A 177 2.59 -21.37 0.54
C ALA A 177 3.48 -20.91 -0.62
N LYS A 178 4.41 -21.76 -1.09
CA LYS A 178 5.25 -21.48 -2.27
C LYS A 178 4.42 -21.25 -3.53
N ARG A 179 3.37 -22.06 -3.76
CA ARG A 179 2.47 -21.88 -4.91
C ARG A 179 1.69 -20.58 -4.81
N LEU A 180 1.16 -20.23 -3.63
CA LEU A 180 0.47 -18.96 -3.42
C LEU A 180 1.41 -17.78 -3.65
N MET A 181 2.60 -17.77 -3.03
CA MET A 181 3.59 -16.70 -3.22
C MET A 181 3.99 -16.54 -4.68
N ARG A 182 4.20 -17.65 -5.41
CA ARG A 182 4.50 -17.61 -6.83
C ARG A 182 3.36 -17.02 -7.66
N TYR A 183 2.12 -17.41 -7.36
CA TYR A 183 0.94 -16.85 -8.04
C TYR A 183 0.80 -15.34 -7.81
N LEU A 184 1.00 -14.89 -6.57
CA LEU A 184 0.96 -13.46 -6.24
C LEU A 184 2.07 -12.70 -6.98
N ALA A 185 3.30 -13.22 -7.00
CA ALA A 185 4.42 -12.66 -7.75
C ALA A 185 4.15 -12.59 -9.27
N ASP A 186 3.57 -13.65 -9.86
CA ASP A 186 3.24 -13.70 -11.28
C ASP A 186 2.11 -12.73 -11.66
N SER A 187 1.21 -12.42 -10.72
CA SER A 187 0.06 -11.53 -10.91
C SER A 187 0.40 -10.06 -10.65
N PHE A 188 1.45 -9.79 -9.88
CA PHE A 188 1.83 -8.44 -9.46
C PHE A 188 2.11 -7.54 -10.67
N GLY A 189 1.55 -6.32 -10.63
CA GLY A 189 1.61 -5.38 -11.76
C GLY A 189 0.71 -5.69 -12.96
N LYS A 190 -0.01 -6.83 -12.95
CA LYS A 190 -0.92 -7.24 -14.04
C LYS A 190 -2.38 -7.17 -13.60
N ALA A 191 -2.66 -7.62 -12.38
CA ALA A 191 -3.99 -7.65 -11.79
C ALA A 191 -3.91 -7.38 -10.28
N THR A 192 -5.05 -7.05 -9.68
CA THR A 192 -5.22 -6.98 -8.22
C THR A 192 -6.22 -8.05 -7.79
N LEU A 193 -5.97 -8.74 -6.68
CA LEU A 193 -6.95 -9.66 -6.14
C LEU A 193 -7.99 -8.89 -5.31
N SER A 194 -9.27 -9.18 -5.56
CA SER A 194 -10.36 -8.66 -4.73
C SER A 194 -10.33 -9.28 -3.33
N GLY A 195 -10.60 -8.48 -2.30
CA GLY A 195 -10.68 -8.98 -0.95
C GLY A 195 -11.68 -8.28 -0.05
N GLN A 196 -12.11 -9.00 0.98
CA GLN A 196 -13.10 -8.54 1.96
C GLN A 196 -12.77 -9.08 3.36
N GLN A 197 -12.90 -8.23 4.39
CA GLN A 197 -12.85 -8.66 5.79
C GLN A 197 -14.18 -9.29 6.26
N GLU A 198 -14.06 -10.32 7.09
CA GLU A 198 -15.11 -11.10 7.76
C GLU A 198 -15.92 -12.00 6.82
N TYR A 199 -15.82 -13.30 7.04
CA TYR A 199 -16.51 -14.35 6.27
C TYR A 199 -18.03 -14.13 6.15
N LYS A 200 -18.67 -13.57 7.19
CA LYS A 200 -20.12 -13.30 7.19
C LYS A 200 -20.59 -12.32 6.10
N ASN A 201 -19.68 -11.53 5.51
CA ASN A 201 -20.01 -10.57 4.45
C ASN A 201 -20.10 -11.20 3.05
N LEU A 202 -19.61 -12.43 2.88
CA LEU A 202 -19.50 -13.11 1.59
C LEU A 202 -20.82 -13.13 0.81
N GLY A 203 -21.92 -13.52 1.48
CA GLY A 203 -23.23 -13.63 0.84
C GLY A 203 -23.74 -12.29 0.28
N TRP A 204 -23.51 -11.19 0.98
CA TRP A 204 -23.97 -9.88 0.52
C TRP A 204 -23.18 -9.38 -0.70
N ILE A 205 -21.87 -9.62 -0.73
CA ILE A 205 -21.05 -9.27 -1.90
C ILE A 205 -21.55 -10.05 -3.10
N TYR A 206 -21.73 -11.37 -2.95
CA TYR A 206 -22.24 -12.21 -4.03
C TYR A 206 -23.63 -11.78 -4.51
N GLU A 207 -24.56 -11.47 -3.60
CA GLU A 207 -25.89 -10.95 -3.97
C GLU A 207 -25.82 -9.63 -4.76
N LEU A 208 -24.86 -8.76 -4.44
CA LEU A 208 -24.71 -7.46 -5.07
C LEU A 208 -23.99 -7.51 -6.42
N THR A 209 -22.90 -8.26 -6.50
CA THR A 209 -21.95 -8.24 -7.63
C THR A 209 -22.03 -9.50 -8.51
N GLY A 210 -22.62 -10.59 -8.02
CA GLY A 210 -22.59 -11.90 -8.66
C GLY A 210 -21.23 -12.61 -8.55
N LYS A 211 -20.32 -12.09 -7.73
CA LYS A 211 -18.93 -12.56 -7.59
C LYS A 211 -18.55 -12.68 -6.12
N GLU A 212 -17.67 -13.63 -5.81
CA GLU A 212 -17.03 -13.76 -4.50
C GLU A 212 -15.59 -13.21 -4.57
N PRO A 213 -15.08 -12.56 -3.50
CA PRO A 213 -13.72 -12.05 -3.47
C PRO A 213 -12.69 -13.18 -3.59
N ALA A 214 -11.49 -12.90 -4.10
CA ALA A 214 -10.41 -13.91 -4.13
C ALA A 214 -9.75 -14.11 -2.76
N VAL A 215 -9.65 -13.02 -1.98
CA VAL A 215 -9.01 -12.98 -0.65
C VAL A 215 -10.08 -12.72 0.41
N MET A 216 -10.08 -13.50 1.49
CA MET A 216 -10.90 -13.21 2.67
C MET A 216 -10.01 -12.89 3.86
N GLY A 217 -10.36 -11.81 4.56
CA GLY A 217 -9.71 -11.35 5.77
C GLY A 217 -10.37 -11.92 7.03
N PHE A 218 -9.52 -12.41 7.92
CA PHE A 218 -9.87 -13.09 9.17
C PHE A 218 -9.10 -12.50 10.35
N ASP A 219 -9.59 -12.74 11.57
CA ASP A 219 -8.99 -12.20 12.79
C ASP A 219 -8.93 -13.20 13.97
N LEU A 220 -7.75 -13.36 14.56
CA LEU A 220 -7.56 -14.19 15.75
C LEU A 220 -7.94 -13.52 17.09
N ILE A 221 -8.48 -12.30 17.07
CA ILE A 221 -8.84 -11.51 18.27
C ILE A 221 -9.50 -12.30 19.39
N GLU A 222 -10.52 -13.11 19.06
CA GLU A 222 -11.30 -13.85 20.07
C GLU A 222 -10.56 -15.09 20.63
N TYR A 223 -9.39 -15.44 20.09
CA TYR A 223 -8.51 -16.47 20.65
C TYR A 223 -7.47 -15.92 21.64
N SER A 224 -7.34 -14.59 21.78
CA SER A 224 -6.47 -14.01 22.82
C SER A 224 -6.91 -14.50 24.21
N PRO A 225 -6.01 -15.09 25.03
CA PRO A 225 -6.35 -15.62 26.36
C PRO A 225 -7.09 -14.63 27.26
N SER A 226 -6.76 -13.34 27.22
CA SER A 226 -7.45 -12.30 28.00
C SER A 226 -8.93 -12.15 27.66
N ARG A 227 -9.32 -12.45 26.41
CA ARG A 227 -10.72 -12.46 25.93
C ARG A 227 -11.39 -13.80 26.20
N VAL A 228 -10.69 -14.91 25.98
CA VAL A 228 -11.18 -16.26 26.27
C VAL A 228 -11.54 -16.40 27.75
N GLN A 229 -10.72 -15.86 28.66
CA GLN A 229 -11.00 -15.81 30.10
C GLN A 229 -12.30 -15.06 30.45
N ARG A 230 -12.79 -14.22 29.54
CA ARG A 230 -14.03 -13.44 29.66
C ARG A 230 -15.17 -14.01 28.80
N GLY A 231 -15.01 -15.24 28.29
CA GLY A 231 -16.05 -15.98 27.60
C GLY A 231 -16.10 -15.78 26.08
N ALA A 232 -15.07 -15.15 25.49
CA ALA A 232 -14.96 -15.07 24.04
C ALA A 232 -14.90 -16.47 23.41
N GLN A 233 -15.56 -16.61 22.25
CA GLN A 233 -15.57 -17.81 21.44
C GLN A 233 -15.44 -17.39 19.98
N SER A 234 -14.85 -18.25 19.16
CA SER A 234 -14.62 -17.96 17.75
C SER A 234 -14.92 -19.17 16.88
N GLN A 235 -15.31 -18.89 15.63
CA GLN A 235 -15.42 -19.85 14.54
C GLN A 235 -14.48 -19.47 13.38
N GLU A 236 -13.50 -18.60 13.65
CA GLU A 236 -12.68 -18.01 12.59
C GLU A 236 -11.89 -19.08 11.83
N ILE A 237 -11.30 -20.04 12.54
CA ILE A 237 -10.56 -21.14 11.92
C ILE A 237 -11.47 -22.03 11.08
N GLU A 238 -12.69 -22.31 11.55
CA GLU A 238 -13.68 -23.07 10.78
C GLU A 238 -14.05 -22.34 9.47
N HIS A 239 -14.26 -21.03 9.52
CA HIS A 239 -14.52 -20.23 8.33
C HIS A 239 -13.32 -20.16 7.38
N MET A 240 -12.08 -20.09 7.90
CA MET A 240 -10.87 -20.15 7.09
C MET A 240 -10.73 -21.49 6.36
N LEU A 241 -11.03 -22.59 7.04
CA LEU A 241 -11.00 -23.93 6.45
C LEU A 241 -12.05 -24.08 5.35
N ASP A 242 -13.27 -23.57 5.57
CA ASP A 242 -14.32 -23.56 4.54
C ASP A 242 -13.91 -22.70 3.34
N TRP A 243 -13.37 -21.50 3.59
CA TRP A 243 -12.92 -20.61 2.53
C TRP A 243 -11.79 -21.22 1.70
N HIS A 244 -10.81 -21.84 2.36
CA HIS A 244 -9.75 -22.57 1.67
C HIS A 244 -10.29 -23.74 0.83
N ALA A 245 -11.30 -24.47 1.33
CA ALA A 245 -11.94 -25.56 0.60
C ALA A 245 -12.65 -25.10 -0.68
N LYS A 246 -13.10 -23.83 -0.74
CA LYS A 246 -13.62 -23.17 -1.96
C LYS A 246 -12.52 -22.69 -2.90
N GLY A 247 -11.26 -22.92 -2.57
CA GLY A 247 -10.10 -22.39 -3.30
C GLY A 247 -9.81 -20.92 -2.98
N GLY A 248 -10.39 -20.36 -1.93
CA GLY A 248 -10.14 -18.99 -1.53
C GLY A 248 -8.76 -18.79 -0.88
N ILE A 249 -8.23 -17.57 -0.96
CA ILE A 249 -7.00 -17.16 -0.27
C ILE A 249 -7.37 -16.54 1.08
N ALA A 250 -6.69 -16.93 2.16
CA ALA A 250 -6.93 -16.38 3.50
C ALA A 250 -5.82 -15.41 3.90
N THR A 251 -6.21 -14.19 4.31
CA THR A 251 -5.36 -13.25 5.04
C THR A 251 -5.82 -13.15 6.48
N LEU A 252 -4.88 -13.21 7.42
CA LEU A 252 -5.16 -13.38 8.83
C LEU A 252 -4.42 -12.32 9.62
N CYS A 253 -5.15 -11.43 10.29
CA CYS A 253 -4.60 -10.53 11.28
C CYS A 253 -4.88 -11.03 12.70
N TRP A 254 -4.35 -10.30 13.67
CA TRP A 254 -4.62 -10.55 15.07
C TRP A 254 -4.70 -9.23 15.81
N HIS A 255 -5.91 -8.77 16.12
CA HIS A 255 -6.09 -7.70 17.10
C HIS A 255 -5.77 -8.25 18.49
N TRP A 256 -4.48 -8.34 18.79
CA TRP A 256 -3.97 -8.97 19.99
C TRP A 256 -4.46 -8.21 21.22
N ASN A 257 -5.43 -8.76 21.94
CA ASN A 257 -5.90 -8.14 23.17
C ASN A 257 -4.82 -8.33 24.25
N ALA A 258 -4.37 -7.25 24.90
CA ALA A 258 -3.25 -7.32 25.83
C ALA A 258 -3.48 -8.38 26.93
N PRO A 259 -2.45 -9.16 27.30
CA PRO A 259 -2.60 -10.30 28.20
C PRO A 259 -2.92 -9.90 29.65
N LYS A 260 -2.51 -8.69 30.06
CA LYS A 260 -2.78 -8.12 31.39
C LYS A 260 -2.92 -6.60 31.33
N ASP A 261 -3.17 -6.02 32.51
CA ASP A 261 -3.27 -4.58 32.74
C ASP A 261 -4.35 -3.88 31.89
N LEU A 262 -5.43 -4.61 31.58
CA LEU A 262 -6.63 -4.05 30.96
C LEU A 262 -7.28 -3.04 31.92
N ILE A 263 -7.61 -1.86 31.40
CA ILE A 263 -8.19 -0.79 32.20
C ILE A 263 -9.64 -1.14 32.61
N ASP A 264 -10.44 -1.61 31.65
CA ASP A 264 -11.82 -2.11 31.87
C ASP A 264 -12.75 -1.10 32.57
N GLU A 265 -12.70 0.14 32.09
CA GLU A 265 -13.56 1.26 32.51
C GLU A 265 -14.48 1.68 31.35
N PRO A 266 -15.56 2.47 31.57
CA PRO A 266 -16.42 2.94 30.48
C PRO A 266 -15.64 3.62 29.35
N GLY A 267 -15.82 3.14 28.12
CA GLY A 267 -15.08 3.57 26.93
C GLY A 267 -13.68 2.95 26.77
N LYS A 268 -13.26 2.08 27.69
CA LYS A 268 -12.02 1.30 27.71
C LYS A 268 -12.30 -0.13 28.17
N GLU A 269 -13.44 -0.66 27.76
CA GLU A 269 -13.91 -1.99 28.12
C GLU A 269 -12.85 -3.03 27.77
N TRP A 270 -12.79 -4.13 28.52
CA TRP A 270 -11.79 -5.20 28.31
C TRP A 270 -11.66 -5.71 26.87
N TRP A 271 -12.75 -5.71 26.11
CA TRP A 271 -12.76 -6.15 24.71
C TRP A 271 -12.04 -5.15 23.81
N SER A 272 -11.86 -3.90 24.22
CA SER A 272 -11.05 -2.91 23.51
C SER A 272 -9.56 -3.00 23.85
N GLY A 273 -9.14 -4.02 24.61
CA GLY A 273 -7.80 -4.17 25.20
C GLY A 273 -6.63 -4.35 24.24
N PHE A 274 -6.87 -4.38 22.94
CA PHE A 274 -5.85 -4.29 21.90
C PHE A 274 -5.40 -2.83 21.67
N TYR A 275 -6.23 -1.84 22.02
CA TYR A 275 -5.85 -0.43 21.95
C TYR A 275 -4.96 -0.01 23.13
N THR A 276 -3.94 0.80 22.84
CA THR A 276 -3.09 1.49 23.82
C THR A 276 -3.91 2.24 24.87
N ARG A 277 -5.03 2.85 24.47
CA ARG A 277 -5.90 3.62 25.39
C ARG A 277 -6.63 2.75 26.43
N ALA A 278 -6.68 1.43 26.24
CA ALA A 278 -7.47 0.48 27.03
C ALA A 278 -6.62 -0.51 27.85
N THR A 279 -5.30 -0.38 27.83
CA THR A 279 -4.38 -1.20 28.62
C THR A 279 -3.18 -0.38 29.10
N ALA A 280 -2.61 -0.74 30.25
CA ALA A 280 -1.33 -0.23 30.73
C ALA A 280 -0.16 -1.22 30.45
N PHE A 281 -0.39 -2.26 29.64
CA PHE A 281 0.62 -3.26 29.30
C PHE A 281 1.86 -2.63 28.66
N ASP A 282 3.04 -2.96 29.19
CA ASP A 282 4.31 -2.39 28.75
C ASP A 282 5.09 -3.39 27.87
N VAL A 283 4.95 -3.24 26.55
CA VAL A 283 5.66 -4.08 25.58
C VAL A 283 7.17 -3.91 25.61
N GLU A 284 7.69 -2.73 25.97
CA GLU A 284 9.14 -2.50 26.07
C GLU A 284 9.72 -3.33 27.21
N LYS A 285 9.09 -3.28 28.39
CA LYS A 285 9.45 -4.15 29.52
C LYS A 285 9.39 -5.63 29.15
N ALA A 286 8.33 -6.04 28.46
CA ALA A 286 8.15 -7.42 28.03
C ALA A 286 9.27 -7.87 27.06
N MET A 287 9.76 -6.99 26.20
CA MET A 287 10.83 -7.30 25.24
C MET A 287 12.24 -7.18 25.83
N ASP A 288 12.45 -6.36 26.85
CA ASP A 288 13.77 -6.14 27.45
C ASP A 288 14.11 -7.14 28.58
N ASP A 289 13.11 -7.75 29.21
CA ASP A 289 13.31 -8.76 30.26
C ASP A 289 12.57 -10.07 29.94
N PRO A 290 13.25 -11.08 29.37
CA PRO A 290 12.67 -12.41 29.10
C PRO A 290 12.21 -13.17 30.35
N GLN A 291 12.63 -12.76 31.56
CA GLN A 291 12.19 -13.38 32.81
C GLN A 291 10.96 -12.69 33.42
N SER A 292 10.57 -11.53 32.89
CA SER A 292 9.41 -10.76 33.34
C SER A 292 8.10 -11.55 33.21
N GLU A 293 7.11 -11.16 34.00
CA GLU A 293 5.76 -11.71 33.90
C GLU A 293 5.14 -11.35 32.54
N GLU A 294 5.36 -10.11 32.08
CA GLU A 294 4.86 -9.61 30.81
C GLU A 294 5.37 -10.46 29.63
N HIS A 295 6.66 -10.80 29.61
CA HIS A 295 7.22 -11.67 28.58
C HIS A 295 6.59 -13.07 28.59
N LYS A 296 6.46 -13.67 29.79
CA LYS A 296 5.86 -15.01 29.94
C LYS A 296 4.42 -15.04 29.48
N LEU A 297 3.66 -13.97 29.72
CA LEU A 297 2.29 -13.84 29.25
C LEU A 297 2.22 -13.64 27.73
N LEU A 298 3.13 -12.89 27.11
CA LEU A 298 3.22 -12.83 25.65
C LEU A 298 3.45 -14.22 25.05
N LEU A 299 4.37 -15.00 25.62
CA LEU A 299 4.60 -16.38 25.18
C LEU A 299 3.33 -17.23 25.34
N SER A 300 2.60 -17.09 26.45
CA SER A 300 1.33 -17.80 26.66
C SER A 300 0.28 -17.46 25.59
N ASP A 301 0.18 -16.19 25.20
CA ASP A 301 -0.74 -15.76 24.14
C ASP A 301 -0.31 -16.29 22.77
N ILE A 302 1.00 -16.29 22.49
CA ILE A 302 1.57 -16.87 21.26
C ILE A 302 1.28 -18.36 21.18
N GLU A 303 1.41 -19.11 22.28
CA GLU A 303 1.06 -20.53 22.31
C GLU A 303 -0.44 -20.77 22.06
N ALA A 304 -1.32 -19.92 22.61
CA ALA A 304 -2.76 -20.03 22.36
C ALA A 304 -3.11 -19.81 20.87
N VAL A 305 -2.44 -18.86 20.22
CA VAL A 305 -2.54 -18.64 18.77
C VAL A 305 -1.90 -19.78 17.98
N ALA A 306 -0.76 -20.30 18.41
CA ALA A 306 -0.06 -21.42 17.76
C ALA A 306 -0.95 -22.67 17.67
N VAL A 307 -1.78 -22.95 18.70
CA VAL A 307 -2.78 -24.02 18.63
C VAL A 307 -3.74 -23.84 17.46
N GLN A 308 -4.16 -22.60 17.16
CA GLN A 308 -5.05 -22.34 16.03
C GLN A 308 -4.33 -22.41 14.68
N LEU A 309 -3.11 -21.86 14.61
CA LEU A 309 -2.27 -21.93 13.42
C LEU A 309 -1.87 -23.37 13.07
N GLN A 310 -1.65 -24.23 14.06
CA GLN A 310 -1.41 -25.67 13.86
C GLN A 310 -2.57 -26.33 13.11
N ARG A 311 -3.83 -25.98 13.42
CA ARG A 311 -5.00 -26.53 12.72
C ARG A 311 -5.00 -26.16 11.23
N LEU A 312 -4.59 -24.94 10.90
CA LEU A 312 -4.44 -24.48 9.52
C LEU A 312 -3.25 -25.16 8.83
N TYR A 313 -2.14 -25.32 9.55
CA TYR A 313 -0.95 -26.03 9.06
C TYR A 313 -1.26 -27.49 8.73
N ASP A 314 -1.93 -28.21 9.63
CA ASP A 314 -2.33 -29.62 9.43
C ASP A 314 -3.29 -29.78 8.25
N ALA A 315 -4.17 -28.79 8.05
CA ALA A 315 -5.07 -28.71 6.92
C ALA A 315 -4.41 -28.21 5.62
N LYS A 316 -3.10 -27.90 5.66
CA LYS A 316 -2.31 -27.37 4.54
C LYS A 316 -2.83 -26.06 3.97
N VAL A 317 -3.41 -25.21 4.82
CA VAL A 317 -3.87 -23.88 4.41
C VAL A 317 -2.67 -22.94 4.37
N PRO A 318 -2.29 -22.36 3.21
CA PRO A 318 -1.34 -21.27 3.18
C PRO A 318 -2.01 -19.98 3.70
N VAL A 319 -1.32 -19.23 4.55
CA VAL A 319 -1.89 -18.07 5.24
C VAL A 319 -1.06 -16.82 4.97
N LEU A 320 -1.70 -15.75 4.48
CA LEU A 320 -1.11 -14.41 4.51
C LEU A 320 -1.20 -13.89 5.96
N TRP A 321 -0.14 -14.12 6.74
CA TRP A 321 -0.10 -13.85 8.18
C TRP A 321 0.37 -12.42 8.43
N ARG A 322 -0.52 -11.57 8.95
CA ARG A 322 -0.30 -10.14 9.18
C ARG A 322 -0.45 -9.78 10.67
N PRO A 323 0.49 -10.19 11.54
CA PRO A 323 0.48 -9.83 12.94
C PRO A 323 0.98 -8.39 13.16
N LEU A 324 0.66 -7.83 14.33
CA LEU A 324 1.14 -6.52 14.78
C LEU A 324 0.88 -5.40 13.76
N HIS A 325 -0.30 -5.43 13.11
CA HIS A 325 -0.66 -4.46 12.09
C HIS A 325 -0.75 -3.04 12.63
N GLU A 326 -0.56 -2.05 11.75
CA GLU A 326 -0.62 -0.63 12.07
C GLU A 326 0.29 -0.18 13.25
N ALA A 327 1.41 -0.87 13.46
CA ALA A 327 2.30 -0.60 14.59
C ALA A 327 2.76 0.87 14.65
N GLU A 328 3.06 1.47 13.49
CA GLU A 328 3.53 2.86 13.39
C GLU A 328 2.54 3.90 13.92
N GLY A 329 1.25 3.56 13.96
CA GLY A 329 0.19 4.42 14.48
C GLY A 329 0.20 4.59 15.99
N GLY A 330 0.76 3.62 16.73
CA GLY A 330 0.85 3.63 18.20
C GLY A 330 -0.48 3.52 18.95
N TRP A 331 -1.62 3.44 18.25
CA TRP A 331 -2.94 3.26 18.87
C TRP A 331 -3.19 1.83 19.36
N PHE A 332 -2.42 0.85 18.87
CA PHE A 332 -2.37 -0.49 19.43
C PHE A 332 -1.17 -0.68 20.35
N TRP A 333 -1.33 -1.48 21.40
CA TRP A 333 -0.33 -1.55 22.48
C TRP A 333 1.05 -2.03 22.01
N TRP A 334 1.11 -2.84 20.94
CA TRP A 334 2.38 -3.32 20.37
C TRP A 334 3.20 -2.21 19.69
N GLY A 335 2.57 -1.11 19.30
CA GLY A 335 3.22 0.09 18.78
C GLY A 335 3.41 1.21 19.80
N ALA A 336 2.87 1.08 21.02
CA ALA A 336 2.78 2.17 21.99
C ALA A 336 4.14 2.70 22.49
N LYS A 337 5.20 1.89 22.39
CA LYS A 337 6.56 2.19 22.87
C LYS A 337 7.55 2.46 21.74
N GLY A 338 7.04 2.77 20.55
CA GLY A 338 7.85 3.08 19.36
C GLY A 338 8.36 1.85 18.62
N ALA A 339 9.20 2.10 17.62
CA ALA A 339 9.59 1.11 16.62
C ALA A 339 10.41 -0.07 17.17
N GLU A 340 11.36 0.15 18.09
CA GLU A 340 12.27 -0.90 18.53
C GLU A 340 11.56 -2.04 19.29
N PRO A 341 10.69 -1.79 20.28
CA PRO A 341 9.89 -2.86 20.91
C PRO A 341 8.99 -3.60 19.91
N ALA A 342 8.36 -2.89 18.97
CA ALA A 342 7.51 -3.51 17.95
C ALA A 342 8.30 -4.47 17.04
N LYS A 343 9.51 -4.06 16.59
CA LYS A 343 10.39 -4.91 15.80
C LYS A 343 10.87 -6.14 16.58
N LYS A 344 11.26 -5.98 17.86
CA LYS A 344 11.62 -7.10 18.74
C LYS A 344 10.46 -8.10 18.87
N LEU A 345 9.23 -7.60 19.06
CA LEU A 345 8.04 -8.46 19.17
C LEU A 345 7.71 -9.17 17.86
N TYR A 346 7.84 -8.51 16.71
CA TYR A 346 7.65 -9.15 15.40
C TYR A 346 8.63 -10.30 15.19
N ARG A 347 9.91 -10.09 15.53
CA ARG A 347 10.93 -11.14 15.43
C ARG A 347 10.70 -12.26 16.43
N LEU A 348 10.22 -11.97 17.65
CA LEU A 348 9.81 -12.99 18.61
C LEU A 348 8.67 -13.86 18.05
N LEU A 349 7.66 -13.26 17.40
CA LEU A 349 6.61 -14.02 16.72
C LEU A 349 7.18 -14.91 15.62
N TYR A 350 8.09 -14.37 14.79
CA TYR A 350 8.74 -15.14 13.73
C TYR A 350 9.53 -16.33 14.30
N ASP A 351 10.36 -16.11 15.32
CA ASP A 351 11.15 -17.15 15.96
C ASP A 351 10.26 -18.22 16.59
N LYS A 352 9.18 -17.82 17.28
CA LYS A 352 8.26 -18.80 17.89
C LYS A 352 7.45 -19.56 16.86
N LEU A 353 6.78 -18.88 15.94
CA LEU A 353 5.82 -19.51 15.05
C LEU A 353 6.49 -20.20 13.85
N ALA A 354 7.44 -19.54 13.18
CA ALA A 354 8.09 -20.09 12.00
C ALA A 354 9.24 -21.04 12.36
N ILE A 355 10.06 -20.71 13.38
CA ILE A 355 11.27 -21.47 13.70
C ILE A 355 11.03 -22.57 14.75
N GLU A 356 10.41 -22.24 15.88
CA GLU A 356 10.21 -23.19 16.99
C GLU A 356 9.02 -24.14 16.74
N HIS A 357 7.85 -23.59 16.37
CA HIS A 357 6.66 -24.39 16.01
C HIS A 357 6.75 -24.99 14.60
N GLY A 358 7.61 -24.45 13.73
CA GLY A 358 7.82 -24.96 12.37
C GLY A 358 6.63 -24.71 11.44
N PHE A 359 5.87 -23.62 11.63
CA PHE A 359 4.76 -23.26 10.74
C PHE A 359 5.27 -22.73 9.40
N ASP A 360 5.59 -23.67 8.52
CA ASP A 360 6.07 -23.43 7.16
C ASP A 360 4.96 -22.98 6.18
N ASN A 361 3.71 -22.82 6.63
CA ASN A 361 2.57 -22.37 5.81
C ASN A 361 2.29 -20.86 5.89
N LEU A 362 2.97 -20.13 6.78
CA LEU A 362 2.78 -18.69 6.98
C LEU A 362 3.61 -17.88 5.97
N ILE A 363 2.95 -16.92 5.31
CA ILE A 363 3.56 -15.89 4.47
C ILE A 363 3.48 -14.58 5.27
N TRP A 364 4.62 -14.04 5.69
CA TRP A 364 4.71 -12.96 6.66
C TRP A 364 4.46 -11.59 6.01
N VAL A 365 3.40 -10.91 6.44
CA VAL A 365 2.98 -9.60 5.93
C VAL A 365 3.27 -8.53 6.97
N TRP A 366 4.14 -7.56 6.64
CA TRP A 366 4.43 -6.39 7.48
C TRP A 366 3.54 -5.21 7.10
N ASN A 367 3.02 -4.47 8.07
CA ASN A 367 2.04 -3.40 7.84
C ASN A 367 2.50 -2.04 8.40
N SER A 368 3.44 -1.43 7.69
CA SER A 368 3.91 -0.06 7.92
C SER A 368 4.79 0.35 6.74
N GLU A 369 4.71 1.62 6.36
CA GLU A 369 5.49 2.19 5.26
C GLU A 369 6.72 2.97 5.74
N ASP A 370 6.87 3.17 7.06
CA ASP A 370 8.00 3.84 7.68
C ASP A 370 9.22 2.89 7.86
N PRO A 371 10.37 3.21 7.23
CA PRO A 371 11.59 2.43 7.38
C PRO A 371 12.08 2.25 8.83
N GLN A 372 11.74 3.16 9.75
CA GLN A 372 12.12 3.05 11.16
C GLN A 372 11.49 1.82 11.83
N TRP A 373 10.29 1.45 11.40
CA TRP A 373 9.49 0.37 11.96
C TRP A 373 9.72 -0.98 11.29
N TYR A 374 10.42 -1.02 10.16
CA TYR A 374 10.62 -2.23 9.38
C TYR A 374 11.48 -3.28 10.10
N PRO A 375 10.96 -4.51 10.36
CA PRO A 375 11.67 -5.52 11.16
C PRO A 375 12.80 -6.25 10.43
N GLY A 376 12.87 -6.12 9.10
CA GLY A 376 13.96 -6.64 8.27
C GLY A 376 13.50 -7.57 7.14
N ASP A 377 14.30 -7.62 6.08
CA ASP A 377 14.05 -8.45 4.89
C ASP A 377 14.03 -9.95 5.16
N ASP A 378 14.66 -10.38 6.26
CA ASP A 378 14.85 -11.77 6.66
C ASP A 378 13.65 -12.38 7.39
N VAL A 379 12.67 -11.56 7.78
CA VAL A 379 11.46 -11.99 8.52
C VAL A 379 10.15 -11.55 7.86
N VAL A 380 10.20 -10.82 6.74
CA VAL A 380 9.02 -10.30 6.02
C VAL A 380 8.97 -10.83 4.60
N ASP A 381 7.86 -11.41 4.17
CA ASP A 381 7.63 -11.82 2.77
C ASP A 381 6.98 -10.70 1.94
N ILE A 382 6.01 -9.99 2.51
CA ILE A 382 5.17 -8.99 1.83
C ILE A 382 5.10 -7.72 2.68
N VAL A 383 5.18 -6.55 2.05
CA VAL A 383 4.93 -5.27 2.72
C VAL A 383 3.54 -4.76 2.37
N SER A 384 2.85 -4.17 3.34
CA SER A 384 1.49 -3.68 3.17
C SER A 384 1.24 -2.39 3.92
N VAL A 385 0.09 -1.80 3.64
CA VAL A 385 -0.43 -0.65 4.37
C VAL A 385 -1.94 -0.74 4.47
N ASP A 386 -2.48 -0.13 5.51
CA ASP A 386 -3.92 0.03 5.71
C ASP A 386 -4.31 1.48 5.37
N HIS A 387 -5.38 1.66 4.59
CA HIS A 387 -5.76 2.98 4.08
C HIS A 387 -7.27 3.25 4.12
N TYR A 388 -7.65 4.24 4.93
CA TYR A 388 -9.03 4.65 5.13
C TYR A 388 -9.19 6.12 4.68
N PRO A 389 -9.37 6.37 3.37
CA PRO A 389 -9.60 7.72 2.88
C PRO A 389 -11.04 8.18 3.16
N GLU A 390 -11.35 9.43 2.83
CA GLU A 390 -12.72 9.95 2.92
C GLU A 390 -13.70 9.09 2.10
N PRO A 391 -14.98 8.99 2.52
CA PRO A 391 -15.97 8.19 1.80
C PRO A 391 -16.08 8.60 0.31
N GLY A 392 -15.89 7.64 -0.59
CA GLY A 392 -15.98 7.83 -2.03
C GLY A 392 -14.69 8.28 -2.72
N ASP A 393 -13.61 8.48 -1.95
CA ASP A 393 -12.27 8.68 -2.52
C ASP A 393 -11.72 7.35 -3.03
N HIS A 394 -11.86 7.13 -4.34
CA HIS A 394 -11.38 5.94 -5.05
C HIS A 394 -10.00 6.15 -5.70
N GLY A 395 -9.18 7.04 -5.13
CA GLY A 395 -7.80 7.28 -5.55
C GLY A 395 -6.95 6.00 -5.63
N ALA A 396 -5.94 5.98 -6.50
CA ALA A 396 -5.07 4.80 -6.67
C ALA A 396 -4.17 4.48 -5.46
N VAL A 397 -4.08 5.39 -4.48
CA VAL A 397 -3.19 5.29 -3.30
C VAL A 397 -1.71 5.14 -3.72
N ASN A 398 -1.34 5.67 -4.88
CA ASN A 398 -0.05 5.44 -5.53
C ASN A 398 1.15 5.92 -4.71
N ALA A 399 1.03 7.03 -3.98
CA ALA A 399 2.12 7.53 -3.15
C ALA A 399 2.54 6.53 -2.05
N ARG A 400 1.58 5.82 -1.45
CA ARG A 400 1.86 4.77 -0.44
C ARG A 400 2.41 3.52 -1.10
N PHE A 401 1.86 3.13 -2.25
CA PHE A 401 2.38 2.02 -3.07
C PHE A 401 3.87 2.20 -3.36
N GLU A 402 4.26 3.38 -3.88
CA GLU A 402 5.66 3.66 -4.21
C GLU A 402 6.58 3.69 -2.98
N ARG A 403 6.08 4.11 -1.81
CA ARG A 403 6.85 4.05 -0.55
C ARG A 403 7.14 2.62 -0.15
N LEU A 404 6.17 1.71 -0.28
CA LEU A 404 6.36 0.29 0.02
C LEU A 404 7.29 -0.40 -0.99
N VAL A 405 7.21 -0.06 -2.28
CA VAL A 405 8.19 -0.53 -3.29
C VAL A 405 9.61 -0.08 -2.89
N ARG A 406 9.79 1.18 -2.47
CA ARG A 406 11.10 1.68 -2.01
C ARG A 406 11.56 1.03 -0.70
N LEU A 407 10.66 0.87 0.27
CA LEU A 407 10.94 0.25 1.57
C LEU A 407 11.53 -1.15 1.38
N SER A 408 10.95 -1.91 0.47
CA SER A 408 11.36 -3.26 0.13
C SER A 408 12.41 -3.34 -0.96
N GLY A 409 13.06 -2.24 -1.36
CA GLY A 409 14.06 -2.24 -2.44
C GLY A 409 13.57 -2.77 -3.80
N GLY A 410 12.25 -2.89 -3.99
CA GLY A 410 11.63 -3.52 -5.15
C GLY A 410 11.71 -5.05 -5.18
N HIS A 411 12.02 -5.73 -4.08
CA HIS A 411 12.11 -7.21 -4.05
C HIS A 411 10.99 -7.90 -3.25
N LYS A 412 9.98 -7.16 -2.77
CA LYS A 412 8.79 -7.74 -2.10
C LYS A 412 7.49 -7.29 -2.76
N LEU A 413 6.47 -8.13 -2.60
CA LEU A 413 5.10 -7.79 -2.95
C LEU A 413 4.60 -6.62 -2.11
N VAL A 414 3.71 -5.82 -2.70
CA VAL A 414 3.07 -4.67 -2.05
C VAL A 414 1.56 -4.86 -2.04
N ALA A 415 0.93 -4.75 -0.87
CA ALA A 415 -0.49 -5.01 -0.69
C ALA A 415 -1.24 -3.90 0.06
N LEU A 416 -2.51 -3.72 -0.28
CA LEU A 416 -3.43 -2.87 0.47
C LEU A 416 -4.19 -3.79 1.44
N ALA A 417 -3.61 -4.00 2.62
CA ALA A 417 -4.03 -5.08 3.50
C ALA A 417 -5.35 -4.80 4.20
N GLU A 418 -5.69 -3.53 4.39
CA GLU A 418 -7.04 -3.06 4.69
C GLU A 418 -7.35 -1.78 3.91
N ASN A 419 -8.62 -1.60 3.56
CA ASN A 419 -9.09 -0.33 3.03
C ASN A 419 -10.54 0.00 3.39
N GLY A 420 -10.82 1.30 3.40
CA GLY A 420 -12.19 1.83 3.34
C GLY A 420 -12.72 1.78 1.90
N ALA A 421 -12.69 2.92 1.21
CA ALA A 421 -12.97 2.98 -0.22
C ALA A 421 -11.98 2.13 -1.03
N ILE A 422 -12.46 1.38 -2.02
CA ILE A 422 -11.61 0.57 -2.91
C ILE A 422 -10.98 1.50 -3.96
N PRO A 423 -9.67 1.42 -4.22
CA PRO A 423 -9.05 2.15 -5.33
C PRO A 423 -9.68 1.76 -6.67
N ASP A 424 -9.99 2.74 -7.51
CA ASP A 424 -10.56 2.47 -8.83
C ASP A 424 -9.53 1.72 -9.71
N PRO A 425 -9.86 0.55 -10.31
CA PRO A 425 -8.97 -0.18 -11.21
C PRO A 425 -8.43 0.65 -12.39
N ASP A 426 -9.20 1.62 -12.88
CA ASP A 426 -8.75 2.54 -13.92
C ASP A 426 -7.63 3.46 -13.40
N GLN A 427 -7.79 3.98 -12.19
CA GLN A 427 -6.78 4.80 -11.55
C GLN A 427 -5.55 3.97 -11.17
N MET A 428 -5.72 2.79 -10.58
CA MET A 428 -4.60 1.89 -10.28
C MET A 428 -3.76 1.61 -11.53
N LYS A 429 -4.40 1.31 -12.67
CA LYS A 429 -3.70 1.11 -13.94
C LYS A 429 -3.00 2.38 -14.44
N MET A 430 -3.69 3.52 -14.36
CA MET A 430 -3.17 4.82 -14.77
C MET A 430 -1.91 5.21 -13.99
N TYR A 431 -1.90 4.99 -12.67
CA TYR A 431 -0.80 5.32 -11.76
C TYR A 431 0.23 4.21 -11.58
N GLY A 432 0.00 3.01 -12.15
CA GLY A 432 0.85 1.82 -11.97
C GLY A 432 0.82 1.24 -10.56
N ALA A 433 -0.18 1.60 -9.76
CA ALA A 433 -0.37 1.11 -8.39
C ALA A 433 -1.33 -0.08 -8.37
N LEU A 434 -0.99 -1.14 -9.13
CA LEU A 434 -1.72 -2.40 -9.07
C LEU A 434 -1.26 -3.18 -7.84
N TRP A 435 -1.93 -2.90 -6.71
CA TRP A 435 -1.76 -3.59 -5.44
C TRP A 435 -1.89 -5.11 -5.62
N SER A 436 -1.13 -5.91 -4.87
CA SER A 436 -1.23 -7.38 -4.95
C SER A 436 -2.65 -7.86 -4.63
N TRP A 437 -3.28 -7.25 -3.63
CA TRP A 437 -4.70 -7.35 -3.33
C TRP A 437 -5.15 -6.08 -2.59
N PHE A 438 -6.46 -5.88 -2.55
CA PHE A 438 -7.12 -5.00 -1.58
C PHE A 438 -7.98 -5.85 -0.64
N CYS A 439 -8.31 -5.37 0.56
CA CYS A 439 -9.20 -6.05 1.48
C CYS A 439 -10.09 -5.06 2.22
N THR A 440 -11.32 -4.87 1.73
CA THR A 440 -12.23 -3.87 2.28
C THR A 440 -12.68 -4.27 3.68
N TRP A 441 -12.63 -3.34 4.63
CA TRP A 441 -13.09 -3.59 5.99
C TRP A 441 -14.62 -3.78 6.05
N THR A 442 -15.11 -4.30 7.16
CA THR A 442 -16.53 -4.56 7.36
C THR A 442 -17.33 -3.30 7.74
N GLY A 443 -18.63 -3.44 8.01
CA GLY A 443 -19.44 -2.36 8.55
C GLY A 443 -19.69 -1.25 7.54
N GLU A 444 -19.45 0.01 7.94
CA GLU A 444 -19.76 1.17 7.11
C GLU A 444 -18.97 1.19 5.80
N PHE A 445 -17.71 0.74 5.80
CA PHE A 445 -16.85 0.70 4.62
C PHE A 445 -17.42 -0.17 3.49
N LEU A 446 -18.20 -1.20 3.85
CA LEU A 446 -18.87 -2.07 2.89
C LEU A 446 -20.34 -1.68 2.65
N ARG A 447 -21.07 -1.29 3.71
CA ARG A 447 -22.54 -1.29 3.71
C ARG A 447 -23.18 0.09 3.60
N ASP A 448 -22.46 1.17 3.84
CA ASP A 448 -23.08 2.50 3.93
C ASP A 448 -23.39 3.13 2.55
N GLY A 449 -22.81 2.59 1.48
CA GLY A 449 -22.96 3.10 0.12
C GLY A 449 -22.26 4.43 -0.14
N ARG A 450 -21.57 5.01 0.85
CA ARG A 450 -20.79 6.25 0.74
C ARG A 450 -19.31 5.95 0.47
N HIS A 451 -18.74 4.98 1.19
CA HIS A 451 -17.35 4.57 0.97
C HIS A 451 -17.19 3.82 -0.35
N ASN A 452 -18.11 2.88 -0.60
CA ASN A 452 -18.17 2.10 -1.82
C ASN A 452 -19.64 2.01 -2.23
N SER A 453 -20.04 2.75 -3.28
CA SER A 453 -21.42 2.68 -3.77
C SER A 453 -21.72 1.31 -4.38
N PRO A 454 -22.98 0.84 -4.37
CA PRO A 454 -23.36 -0.42 -5.00
C PRO A 454 -22.96 -0.49 -6.49
N GLU A 455 -23.06 0.63 -7.20
CA GLU A 455 -22.67 0.76 -8.61
C GLU A 455 -21.15 0.61 -8.76
N PHE A 456 -20.37 1.23 -7.87
CA PHE A 456 -18.93 1.13 -7.89
C PHE A 456 -18.44 -0.29 -7.53
N LEU A 457 -19.05 -0.95 -6.54
CA LEU A 457 -18.73 -2.34 -6.23
C LEU A 457 -18.97 -3.28 -7.41
N ARG A 458 -20.09 -3.11 -8.14
CA ARG A 458 -20.34 -3.87 -9.37
C ARG A 458 -19.32 -3.57 -10.46
N LYS A 459 -18.90 -2.30 -10.62
CA LYS A 459 -17.82 -1.92 -11.54
C LYS A 459 -16.54 -2.66 -11.21
N VAL A 460 -16.09 -2.58 -9.95
CA VAL A 460 -14.82 -3.17 -9.49
C VAL A 460 -14.82 -4.68 -9.68
N TYR A 461 -15.86 -5.39 -9.22
CA TYR A 461 -15.92 -6.86 -9.31
C TYR A 461 -16.16 -7.39 -10.74
N ALA A 462 -16.52 -6.53 -11.69
CA ALA A 462 -16.65 -6.89 -13.10
C ALA A 462 -15.41 -6.52 -13.94
N ASP A 463 -14.41 -5.86 -13.35
CA ASP A 463 -13.21 -5.41 -14.06
C ASP A 463 -12.23 -6.57 -14.30
N GLU A 464 -11.75 -6.74 -15.53
CA GLU A 464 -10.84 -7.83 -15.90
C GLU A 464 -9.49 -7.81 -15.16
N ARG A 465 -9.12 -6.68 -14.56
CA ARG A 465 -7.91 -6.52 -13.75
C ARG A 465 -8.13 -6.89 -12.28
N VAL A 466 -9.38 -7.12 -11.85
CA VAL A 466 -9.74 -7.47 -10.48
C VAL A 466 -10.07 -8.95 -10.43
N VAL A 467 -9.18 -9.75 -9.87
CA VAL A 467 -9.34 -11.19 -9.77
C VAL A 467 -10.34 -11.53 -8.67
N THR A 468 -11.39 -12.28 -9.03
CA THR A 468 -12.41 -12.84 -8.14
C THR A 468 -12.17 -14.33 -7.88
N LEU A 469 -12.91 -14.94 -6.95
CA LEU A 469 -12.71 -16.34 -6.54
C LEU A 469 -12.71 -17.32 -7.71
N ASP A 470 -13.67 -17.18 -8.64
CA ASP A 470 -13.83 -18.08 -9.79
C ASP A 470 -12.68 -17.95 -10.81
N GLU A 471 -11.89 -16.89 -10.70
CA GLU A 471 -10.79 -16.59 -11.61
C GLU A 471 -9.43 -17.05 -11.10
N LEU A 472 -9.36 -17.58 -9.87
CA LEU A 472 -8.15 -18.19 -9.35
C LEU A 472 -7.76 -19.42 -10.18
N PRO A 473 -6.46 -19.65 -10.43
CA PRO A 473 -6.01 -20.64 -11.41
C PRO A 473 -6.38 -22.09 -11.06
N TRP A 474 -6.51 -22.40 -9.76
CA TRP A 474 -6.97 -23.71 -9.29
C TRP A 474 -8.51 -23.85 -9.27
N ASN A 475 -9.25 -22.75 -9.49
CA ASN A 475 -10.71 -22.75 -9.66
C ASN A 475 -11.14 -22.70 -11.13
N LYS A 476 -10.27 -22.17 -12.03
CA LYS A 476 -10.53 -21.99 -13.47
C LYS A 476 -10.76 -23.27 -14.29
N ASN A 477 -10.64 -24.46 -13.69
CA ASN A 477 -10.86 -25.76 -14.36
C ASN A 477 -11.56 -26.78 -13.46
N GLY A 478 -12.65 -26.39 -12.79
CA GLY A 478 -13.42 -27.25 -11.88
C GLY A 478 -13.55 -28.72 -12.29
#